data_AF-A0A6N0M395-F1
#
_entry.id   AF-A0A6N0M395-F1
#
_cell.length_a   1.000
_cell.length_b   1.000
_cell.length_c   1.000
_cell.angle_alpha   90.00
_cell.angle_beta   90.00
_cell.angle_gamma   90.00
#
_symmetry.space_group_name_H-M   'P 1'
#
loop_
_entity.id
_entity.type
_entity.pdbx_description
1 polymer ?
#
loop_
_entity_poly.entity_id
_entity_poly.type
_entity_poly.pdbx_seq_one_letter_code
_entity_poly.pdbx_strand_id
1 'polypeptide(L)' 'MHIDRDDSTAKFWLERVSLSSSIGFSPKELRKLEELVQENQVKLLEAWDGYFGSSGR' A
#
# COMPACT_ATOMS: atom_id res chain seq x y z
N MET A 1 -1.56 2.31 -2.64
CA MET A 1 -1.64 0.84 -2.46
C MET A 1 -2.85 0.48 -1.63
N HIS A 2 -3.60 -0.53 -2.06
CA HIS A 2 -4.75 -1.07 -1.34
C HIS A 2 -4.40 -2.43 -0.74
N ILE A 3 -4.74 -2.66 0.52
CA ILE A 3 -4.54 -3.93 1.23
C ILE A 3 -5.88 -4.31 1.87
N ASP A 4 -6.46 -5.42 1.44
CA ASP A 4 -7.73 -5.94 1.96
C ASP A 4 -7.51 -7.27 2.70
N ARG A 5 -8.22 -7.47 3.81
CA ARG A 5 -8.28 -8.73 4.56
C ARG A 5 -9.63 -8.87 5.26
N ASP A 6 -10.42 -9.87 4.86
CA ASP A 6 -11.79 -10.08 5.35
C ASP A 6 -12.61 -8.77 5.20
N ASP A 7 -13.22 -8.29 6.29
CA ASP A 7 -13.95 -7.02 6.35
C ASP A 7 -13.04 -5.80 6.65
N SER A 8 -11.73 -5.96 6.53
CA SER A 8 -10.73 -4.92 6.80
C SER A 8 -10.05 -4.41 5.54
N THR A 9 -9.81 -3.10 5.49
CA THR A 9 -9.21 -2.40 4.36
C THR A 9 -8.22 -1.37 4.85
N ALA A 10 -7.02 -1.30 4.25
CA ALA A 10 -6.03 -0.28 4.49
C ALA A 10 -5.49 0.29 3.17
N LYS A 11 -5.27 1.61 3.15
CA LYS A 11 -4.69 2.32 2.01
C LYS A 11 -3.43 3.04 2.43
N PHE A 12 -2.36 2.84 1.66
CA PHE A 12 -1.06 3.46 1.88
C PHE A 12 -0.63 4.28 0.67
N TRP A 13 -0.01 5.43 0.94
CA TRP A 13 0.78 6.16 -0.06
C TRP A 13 2.11 5.42 -0.29
N LEU A 14 2.61 5.41 -1.52
CA LEU A 14 3.85 4.69 -1.85
C LEU A 14 5.06 5.62 -2.00
N GLU A 15 4.91 6.85 -2.50
CA GLU A 15 6.01 7.82 -2.60
C GLU A 15 6.58 8.19 -1.22
N ARG A 16 5.69 8.33 -0.23
CA ARG A 16 6.00 8.45 1.19
C ARG A 16 5.14 7.44 1.92
N VAL A 17 5.72 6.28 2.23
CA VAL A 17 5.00 5.20 2.92
C VAL A 17 4.38 5.72 4.19
N SER A 18 3.06 5.84 4.15
CA SER A 18 2.23 6.40 5.21
C SER A 18 0.80 5.95 5.01
N LEU A 19 0.11 5.73 6.13
CA LEU A 19 -1.30 5.34 6.13
C LEU A 19 -2.17 6.51 5.67
N SER A 20 -2.97 6.27 4.63
CA SER A 20 -3.98 7.21 4.13
C SER A 20 -5.33 7.00 4.80
N SER A 21 -5.77 5.74 4.91
CA SER A 21 -7.03 5.36 5.56
C SER A 21 -7.00 3.90 5.96
N SER A 22 -7.74 3.55 7.00
CA SER A 22 -7.90 2.18 7.48
C SER A 22 -9.30 1.96 8.05
N ILE A 23 -9.86 0.78 7.80
CA ILE A 23 -11.08 0.24 8.37
C ILE A 23 -10.79 -1.19 8.82
N GLY A 24 -11.26 -1.58 10.02
CA GLY A 24 -11.18 -2.96 10.52
C GLY A 24 -9.81 -3.39 11.08
N PHE A 25 -8.69 -2.79 10.65
CA PHE A 25 -7.37 -3.12 11.18
C PHE A 25 -7.07 -2.46 12.54
N SER A 26 -6.42 -3.20 13.43
CA SER A 26 -5.88 -2.65 14.68
C SER A 26 -4.60 -1.84 14.45
N PRO A 27 -4.23 -0.91 15.35
CA PRO A 27 -2.99 -0.14 15.24
C PRO A 27 -1.71 -1.00 15.21
N LYS A 28 -1.74 -2.21 15.78
CA LYS A 28 -0.60 -3.14 15.73
C LYS A 28 -0.45 -3.75 14.33
N GLU A 29 -1.56 -4.10 13.70
CA GLU A 29 -1.56 -4.65 12.34
C GLU A 29 -1.19 -3.59 11.32
N LEU A 30 -1.69 -2.36 11.49
CA LEU A 30 -1.32 -1.25 10.61
C LEU A 30 0.18 -0.97 10.60
N ARG A 31 0.83 -1.01 11.77
CA ARG A 31 2.29 -0.89 11.86
C ARG A 31 3.01 -2.01 11.11
N LYS A 32 2.55 -3.25 11.26
CA LYS A 32 3.13 -4.39 10.54
C LYS A 32 2.92 -4.26 9.02
N LEU A 33 1.75 -3.79 8.60
CA LEU A 33 1.46 -3.53 7.18
C LEU A 33 2.35 -2.39 6.65
N GLU A 34 2.53 -1.33 7.42
CA GLU A 34 3.39 -0.20 7.07
C GLU A 34 4.85 -0.64 6.87
N GLU A 35 5.39 -1.45 7.80
CA GLU A 35 6.73 -2.06 7.67
C GLU A 35 6.85 -2.88 6.38
N LEU A 36 5.87 -3.76 6.11
CA LEU A 36 5.87 -4.58 4.89
C LEU A 36 5.78 -3.75 3.61
N VAL A 37 4.98 -2.68 3.61
CA VAL A 37 4.88 -1.76 2.47
C VAL A 37 6.20 -1.01 2.29
N GLN A 38 6.87 -0.63 3.38
CA GLN A 38 8.15 0.07 3.34
C GLN A 38 9.28 -0.84 2.81
N GLU A 39 9.35 -2.08 3.28
CA GLU A 39 10.31 -3.07 2.80
C GLU A 39 10.16 -3.36 1.30
N ASN A 40 8.93 -3.29 0.78
CA ASN A 40 8.62 -3.56 -0.62
C ASN A 40 8.39 -2.28 -1.44
N GLN A 41 8.63 -1.10 -0.89
CA GLN A 41 8.23 0.19 -1.46
C GLN A 41 8.66 0.34 -2.92
N VAL A 42 9.92 0.03 -3.23
CA VAL A 42 10.48 0.14 -4.59
C VAL A 42 9.73 -0.75 -5.57
N LYS A 43 9.53 -2.03 -5.24
CA LYS A 43 8.82 -2.99 -6.10
C LYS A 43 7.37 -2.59 -6.32
N LEU A 44 6.72 -2.06 -5.28
CA LEU A 44 5.32 -1.63 -5.35
C LEU A 44 5.17 -0.34 -6.18
N LEU A 45 6.12 0.58 -6.10
CA LEU A 45 6.21 1.77 -6.96
C LEU A 45 6.46 1.37 -8.42
N GLU A 46 7.43 0.49 -8.68
CA GLU A 46 7.71 -0.01 -10.03
C GLU A 46 6.49 -0.69 -10.65
N ALA A 47 5.78 -1.52 -9.88
CA ALA A 47 4.56 -2.17 -10.35
C ALA A 47 3.42 -1.16 -10.60
N TRP A 48 3.31 -0.13 -9.75
CA TRP A 48 2.34 0.95 -9.93
C TRP A 48 2.64 1.75 -11.20
N ASP A 49 3.87 2.24 -11.35
CA ASP A 49 4.31 3.00 -12.52
C ASP A 49 4.30 2.15 -13.79
N GLY A 50 4.56 0.85 -13.72
CA GLY A 50 4.43 -0.08 -14.84
C GLY A 50 2.98 -0.30 -15.27
N TYR A 51 2.05 -0.36 -14.31
CA TYR A 51 0.61 -0.51 -14.58
C TYR A 51 0.00 0.76 -15.19
N PHE A 52 0.38 1.95 -14.69
CA PHE A 52 -0.14 3.22 -15.18
C PHE A 52 0.68 3.84 -16.33
N GLY A 53 1.96 3.51 -16.45
CA GLY A 53 2.87 4.00 -17.49
C GLY A 53 2.82 3.22 -18.81
N SER A 54 2.18 2.04 -18.84
CA SER A 54 1.99 1.24 -20.07
C SER A 54 0.67 1.52 -20.81
N SER A 55 -0.22 2.38 -20.26
CA SER A 55 -1.48 2.77 -20.91
C SER A 55 -1.39 4.09 -21.72
N GLY A 56 -0.17 4.54 -22.04
CA GLY A 56 0.08 5.83 -22.69
C GLY A 56 1.02 5.79 -23.89
N ARG A 57 0.95 4.76 -24.74
CA ARG A 57 1.50 4.82 -26.11
C ARG A 57 0.41 4.62 -27.14
#